data_AF-A0A7V2PJM7-F1
#
_entry.id   AF-A0A7V2PJM7-F1
#
_cell.length_a   1.000
_cell.length_b   1.000
_cell.length_c   1.000
_cell.angle_alpha   90.00
_cell.angle_beta   90.00
_cell.angle_gamma   90.00
#
_symmetry.space_group_name_H-M   'P 1'
#
loop_
_entity.id
_entity.type
_entity.pdbx_description
1 polymer ?
#
loop_
_entity_poly.entity_id
_entity_poly.type
_entity_poly.pdbx_seq_one_letter_code
_entity_poly.pdbx_strand_id
1 'polypeptide(L)' 'MKKWKFVNIVPDGQTLVIGGVNVWKHEWRSIDDDPIIVPHPSYPNQRHKMWLYKIETGAKKIVFAAGEYSAGVWGFYIPV' A
#
# COMPACT_ATOMS: atom_id res chain seq x y z
N MET A 1 15.56 -1.29 -10.11
CA MET A 1 14.15 -0.91 -9.86
C MET A 1 13.61 -1.79 -8.76
N LYS A 2 13.11 -1.22 -7.65
CA LYS A 2 12.42 -1.99 -6.61
C LYS A 2 11.19 -2.65 -7.24
N LYS A 3 11.07 -3.97 -7.13
CA LYS A 3 9.90 -4.70 -7.63
C LYS A 3 8.81 -4.65 -6.57
N TRP A 4 7.57 -4.44 -7.00
CA TRP A 4 6.42 -4.32 -6.12
C TRP A 4 5.37 -5.35 -6.52
N LYS A 5 4.82 -6.05 -5.54
CA LYS A 5 3.78 -7.05 -5.72
C LYS A 5 2.45 -6.49 -5.25
N PHE A 6 1.43 -6.59 -6.10
CA PHE A 6 0.05 -6.26 -5.75
C PHE A 6 -0.44 -7.15 -4.61
N VAL A 7 -1.09 -6.55 -3.62
CA VAL A 7 -1.70 -7.24 -2.48
C VAL A 7 -3.21 -7.28 -2.64
N ASN A 8 -3.87 -6.11 -2.62
CA ASN A 8 -5.32 -6.02 -2.73
C ASN A 8 -5.79 -4.59 -3.04
N ILE A 9 -7.06 -4.46 -3.43
CA ILE A 9 -7.83 -3.21 -3.41
C ILE A 9 -8.94 -3.37 -2.39
N VAL A 10 -9.00 -2.49 -1.40
CA VAL A 10 -10.04 -2.54 -0.36
C VAL A 10 -10.58 -1.13 -0.07
N PRO A 11 -11.86 -1.02 0.33
CA PRO A 11 -12.39 0.18 0.95
C PRO A 11 -11.61 0.56 2.22
N ASP A 12 -11.64 1.84 2.56
CA ASP A 12 -11.13 2.35 3.83
C ASP A 12 -11.78 1.60 5.01
N GLY A 13 -10.97 1.22 5.99
CA GLY A 13 -11.39 0.48 7.18
C GLY A 13 -11.70 -1.00 6.95
N GLN A 14 -11.87 -1.47 5.71
CA GLN A 14 -12.02 -2.90 5.45
C GLN A 14 -10.73 -3.63 5.77
N THR A 15 -10.82 -4.64 6.64
CA THR A 15 -9.66 -5.38 7.15
C THR A 15 -8.73 -5.85 6.03
N LEU A 16 -7.48 -5.41 6.10
CA LEU A 16 -6.38 -5.86 5.27
C LEU A 16 -5.17 -6.14 6.14
N VAL A 17 -4.65 -7.37 6.07
CA VAL A 17 -3.51 -7.82 6.88
C VAL A 17 -2.28 -7.97 5.99
N ILE A 18 -1.22 -7.20 6.29
CA ILE A 18 0.09 -7.29 5.64
C ILE A 18 1.11 -7.64 6.72
N GLY A 19 1.98 -8.64 6.50
CA GLY A 19 2.97 -9.05 7.51
C GLY A 19 2.37 -9.47 8.87
N GLY A 20 1.10 -9.91 8.87
CA GLY A 20 0.37 -10.23 10.10
C GLY A 20 -0.01 -9.02 10.96
N VAL A 21 -0.17 -7.83 10.35
CA VAL A 21 -0.67 -6.61 10.98
C VAL A 21 -1.80 -6.04 10.15
N ASN A 22 -2.91 -5.65 10.78
CA ASN A 22 -4.02 -4.99 10.10
C ASN A 22 -3.64 -3.52 9.85
N VAL A 23 -3.48 -3.13 8.59
CA VAL A 23 -2.92 -1.81 8.23
C VAL A 23 -3.76 -0.66 8.80
N TRP A 24 -5.08 -0.78 8.85
CA TRP A 24 -5.98 0.28 9.31
C TRP A 24 -6.00 0.49 10.82
N LYS A 25 -5.46 -0.47 11.59
CA LYS A 25 -5.42 -0.38 13.06
C LYS A 25 -4.15 0.28 13.59
N HIS A 26 -3.29 0.79 12.72
CA HIS A 26 -2.01 1.38 13.09
C HIS A 26 -1.74 2.67 12.30
N GLU A 27 -0.94 3.55 12.89
CA GLU A 27 -0.45 4.76 12.23
C GLU A 27 0.46 4.41 11.04
N TRP A 28 0.20 5.03 9.88
CA TRP A 28 1.06 4.94 8.71
C TRP A 28 2.04 6.11 8.73
N ARG A 29 3.33 5.80 8.72
CA ARG A 29 4.38 6.81 8.59
C ARG A 29 4.86 6.85 7.16
N SER A 30 4.94 8.03 6.56
CA SER A 30 5.54 8.20 5.24
C SER A 30 7.01 7.77 5.28
N ILE A 31 7.46 7.19 4.18
CA ILE A 31 8.88 6.96 3.91
C ILE A 31 9.32 8.06 2.94
N ASP A 32 10.43 8.72 3.25
CA ASP A 32 11.06 9.71 2.38
C ASP A 32 11.82 8.99 1.25
N ASP A 33 11.08 8.62 0.21
CA ASP A 33 11.56 7.95 -1.00
C ASP A 33 10.54 8.21 -2.13
N ASP A 34 10.95 7.98 -3.37
CA ASP A 34 10.09 8.19 -4.52
C ASP A 34 8.86 7.25 -4.50
N PRO A 35 7.66 7.77 -4.83
CA PRO A 35 6.48 6.95 -4.97
C PRO A 35 6.62 6.01 -6.17
N ILE A 36 5.84 4.93 -6.18
CA ILE A 36 5.84 3.99 -7.30
C ILE A 36 4.71 4.32 -8.26
N ILE A 37 4.95 4.10 -9.55
CA ILE A 37 3.90 4.18 -10.57
C ILE A 37 3.56 2.76 -11.01
N VAL A 38 2.30 2.36 -10.80
CA VAL A 38 1.81 1.01 -11.07
C VAL A 38 0.58 1.06 -11.99
N PRO A 39 0.36 0.05 -12.85
CA PRO A 39 -0.89 -0.06 -13.58
C PRO A 39 -2.03 -0.42 -12.62
N HIS A 40 -3.25 0.05 -12.91
CA HIS A 40 -4.44 -0.43 -12.22
C HIS A 40 -4.61 -1.94 -12.49
N PRO A 41 -4.83 -2.79 -11.48
CA PRO A 41 -4.97 -4.24 -11.65
C PRO A 41 -6.01 -4.66 -12.69
N SER A 42 -7.17 -4.00 -12.70
CA SER A 42 -8.25 -4.24 -13.67
C SER A 42 -8.17 -3.40 -14.96
N TYR A 43 -7.35 -2.34 -15.01
CA TYR A 43 -7.28 -1.41 -16.14
C TYR A 43 -5.80 -1.10 -16.46
N PRO A 44 -5.08 -2.01 -17.13
CA PRO A 44 -3.61 -1.94 -17.21
C PRO A 44 -3.04 -0.66 -17.85
N ASN A 45 -3.83 0.03 -18.66
CA ASN A 45 -3.45 1.29 -19.30
C ASN A 45 -3.57 2.51 -18.37
N GLN A 46 -4.27 2.36 -17.24
CA GLN A 46 -4.39 3.41 -16.23
C GLN A 46 -3.25 3.29 -15.22
N ARG A 47 -2.50 4.38 -15.03
CA ARG A 47 -1.37 4.42 -14.10
C ARG A 47 -1.75 5.17 -12.83
N HIS A 48 -1.32 4.65 -11.70
CA HIS A 48 -1.56 5.24 -10.38
C HIS A 48 -0.27 5.40 -9.62
N LYS A 49 -0.17 6.51 -8.91
CA LYS A 49 0.94 6.82 -8.01
C LYS A 49 0.62 6.29 -6.62
N MET A 50 1.49 5.44 -6.09
CA MET A 50 1.36 4.90 -4.73
C MET A 50 2.52 5.39 -3.87
N TRP A 51 2.19 6.01 -2.74
CA TRP A 51 3.16 6.51 -1.78
C TRP A 51 3.65 5.40 -0.88
N LEU A 52 4.89 5.52 -0.42
CA LEU A 52 5.52 4.52 0.44
C LEU A 52 5.24 4.83 1.90
N TYR A 53 4.77 3.82 2.61
CA TYR A 53 4.47 3.90 4.03
C TYR A 53 5.14 2.77 4.79
N LYS A 54 5.36 3.03 6.07
CA LYS A 54 5.73 2.02 7.05
C LYS A 54 4.77 2.04 8.23
N ILE A 55 4.52 0.86 8.77
CA ILE A 55 3.95 0.68 10.10
C ILE A 55 5.06 0.14 10.99
N GLU A 56 5.29 0.81 12.11
CA GLU A 56 6.24 0.40 13.14
C GLU A 56 5.44 0.06 14.41
N THR A 57 5.42 -1.22 14.74
CA THR A 57 4.95 -1.73 16.05
C THR A 57 6.17 -2.26 16.79
N GLY A 58 6.13 -2.34 18.12
CA GLY A 58 7.30 -2.73 18.92
C GLY A 58 8.03 -3.99 18.44
N ALA A 59 7.31 -4.96 17.85
CA ALA A 59 7.90 -6.21 17.33
C ALA A 59 7.97 -6.30 15.79
N LYS A 60 7.35 -5.38 15.04
CA LYS A 60 7.24 -5.50 13.57
C LYS A 60 7.39 -4.17 12.87
N LYS A 61 8.16 -4.18 11.79
CA LYS A 61 8.21 -3.11 10.79
C LYS A 61 7.70 -3.66 9.47
N ILE A 62 6.67 -3.03 8.92
CA ILE A 62 6.09 -3.41 7.63
C ILE A 62 6.21 -2.22 6.70
N VAL A 63 6.64 -2.48 5.46
CA VAL A 63 6.71 -1.50 4.38
C VAL A 63 5.71 -1.90 3.31
N PHE A 64 4.95 -0.94 2.82
CA PHE A 64 4.00 -1.11 1.72
C PHE A 64 3.87 0.20 0.96
N ALA A 65 3.40 0.12 -0.28
CA ALA A 65 2.95 1.27 -1.04
C ALA A 65 1.42 1.30 -1.06
N ALA A 66 0.83 2.47 -0.88
CA ALA A 66 -0.61 2.66 -0.91
C ALA A 66 -1.03 3.98 -1.57
N GLY A 67 -2.24 3.98 -2.11
CA GLY A 67 -2.87 5.16 -2.71
C GLY A 67 -4.31 4.88 -3.11
N GLU A 68 -5.10 5.94 -3.24
CA GLU A 68 -6.51 5.82 -3.63
C GLU A 68 -6.65 5.60 -5.14
N TYR A 69 -7.49 4.64 -5.50
CA TYR A 69 -8.02 4.47 -6.86
C TYR A 69 -9.28 5.32 -7.09
N SER A 70 -10.07 5.49 -6.03
CA SER A 70 -11.22 6.39 -5.94
C SER A 70 -11.42 6.76 -4.48
N ALA A 71 -12.29 7.73 -4.18
CA ALA A 71 -12.56 8.17 -2.82
C ALA A 71 -12.85 6.98 -1.89
N GLY A 72 -11.98 6.78 -0.88
CA GLY A 72 -12.11 5.69 0.09
C GLY A 72 -11.85 4.27 -0.45
N VAL A 73 -11.26 4.11 -1.64
CA VAL A 73 -10.88 2.80 -2.21
C VAL A 73 -9.38 2.79 -2.45
N TRP A 74 -8.67 1.94 -1.70
CA TRP A 74 -7.21 1.96 -1.60
C TRP A 74 -6.57 0.73 -2.24
N GLY A 75 -5.52 0.97 -3.03
CA GLY A 75 -4.62 -0.06 -3.55
C GLY A 75 -3.42 -0.29 -2.65
N PHE A 76 -3.00 -1.54 -2.50
CA PHE A 76 -1.85 -1.91 -1.67
C PHE A 76 -0.85 -2.78 -2.40
N TYR A 77 0.43 -2.48 -2.21
CA TYR A 77 1.56 -3.21 -2.78
C TYR A 77 2.64 -3.43 -1.73
N ILE A 78 3.37 -4.54 -1.80
CA ILE A 78 4.53 -4.82 -0.96
C ILE A 78 5.82 -4.90 -1.78
N PRO A 79 6.97 -4.50 -1.21
CA PRO A 79 8.26 -4.71 -1.85
C PRO A 79 8.55 -6.22 -2.00
N VAL A 80 9.25 -6.58 -3.08
CA VAL A 80 9.75 -7.94 -3.38
C VAL A 80 11.25 -7.99 -3.19
#